data_AF-A0A285BJI2-F1
#
_entry.id   AF-A0A285BJI2-F1
#
_cell.length_a   1.000
_cell.length_b   1.000
_cell.length_c   1.000
_cell.angle_alpha   90.00
_cell.angle_beta   90.00
_cell.angle_gamma   90.00
#
_symmetry.space_group_name_H-M   'P 1'
#
loop_
_entity.id
_entity.type
_entity.pdbx_description
1 polymer ?
#
loop_
_entity_poly.entity_id
_entity_poly.type
_entity_poly.pdbx_seq_one_letter_code
_entity_poly.pdbx_strand_id
1 'polypeptide(L)'
;MELVKINKGYTLIELLVTLAIIGIVLSIYSTLYYSSYKSYVSTQKNIDIEQNVRYAMTYITNQINQNSNGIILSNFDNNIAHSITVINEDGNIKFSFNNNIIYREKNGIKNQLAIDIYIFNIKVITDKMINIEIGGKKDDGTGEFTLSTDIFLRKGNINVQQ
;
A
#
# COMPACT_ATOMS: atom_id res chain seq x y z
N MET A 1 62.31 -30.95 -37.58
CA MET A 1 62.06 -31.63 -36.30
C MET A 1 60.69 -31.17 -35.83
N GLU A 2 59.66 -31.98 -36.05
CA GLU A 2 58.28 -31.61 -35.76
C GLU A 2 57.96 -31.96 -34.30
N LEU A 3 57.46 -30.99 -33.55
CA LEU A 3 57.06 -31.17 -32.15
C LEU A 3 55.69 -31.87 -32.12
N VAL A 4 55.69 -33.15 -31.76
CA VAL A 4 54.46 -33.92 -31.52
C VAL A 4 53.74 -33.34 -30.29
N LYS A 5 52.62 -32.65 -30.51
CA LYS A 5 51.70 -32.27 -29.43
C LYS A 5 50.98 -33.51 -28.92
N ILE A 6 51.29 -33.91 -27.69
CA ILE A 6 50.56 -34.96 -26.97
C ILE A 6 49.20 -34.39 -26.54
N ASN A 7 48.13 -34.78 -27.25
CA ASN A 7 46.76 -34.48 -26.83
C ASN A 7 46.41 -35.36 -25.63
N LYS A 8 46.46 -34.80 -24.41
CA LYS A 8 45.96 -35.47 -23.20
C LYS A 8 44.44 -35.56 -23.29
N GLY A 9 43.90 -36.78 -23.31
CA GLY A 9 42.46 -37.02 -23.19
C GLY A 9 41.98 -36.80 -21.75
N TYR A 10 40.71 -36.43 -21.59
CA TYR A 10 40.09 -36.25 -20.27
C TYR A 10 39.96 -37.59 -19.54
N THR A 11 40.17 -37.57 -18.24
CA THR A 11 39.99 -38.74 -17.38
C THR A 11 38.53 -38.86 -16.92
N LEU A 12 38.09 -40.09 -16.64
CA LEU A 12 36.74 -40.35 -16.08
C LEU A 12 36.51 -39.61 -14.75
N ILE A 13 37.56 -39.44 -13.94
CA ILE A 13 37.46 -38.73 -12.66
C ILE A 13 37.22 -37.23 -12.87
N GLU A 14 37.84 -36.59 -13.86
CA GLU A 14 37.56 -35.18 -14.21
C GLU A 14 36.10 -34.99 -14.64
N LEU A 15 35.55 -35.94 -15.40
CA LEU A 15 34.13 -35.91 -15.77
C LEU A 15 33.20 -36.02 -14.53
N LEU A 16 33.54 -36.89 -13.58
CA LEU A 16 32.73 -37.08 -12.38
C LEU A 16 32.77 -35.86 -11.45
N VAL A 17 33.95 -35.27 -11.27
CA VAL A 17 34.14 -34.06 -10.46
C VAL A 17 33.43 -32.87 -11.10
N THR A 18 33.52 -32.70 -12.42
CA THR A 18 32.80 -31.62 -13.13
C THR A 18 31.28 -31.76 -13.02
N LEU A 19 30.73 -32.96 -13.17
CA LEU A 19 29.31 -33.23 -12.95
C LEU A 19 28.87 -32.92 -11.52
N ALA A 20 29.67 -33.29 -10.52
CA ALA A 20 29.39 -32.99 -9.12
C ALA A 20 29.34 -31.47 -8.87
N ILE A 21 30.31 -30.72 -9.41
CA ILE A 21 30.34 -29.25 -9.29
C ILE A 21 29.14 -28.62 -10.00
N ILE A 22 28.79 -29.07 -11.21
CA ILE A 22 27.61 -28.59 -11.94
C ILE A 22 26.34 -28.81 -11.13
N GLY A 23 26.17 -29.98 -10.51
CA GLY A 23 25.03 -30.28 -9.64
C GLY A 23 24.91 -29.30 -8.46
N ILE A 24 26.02 -28.99 -7.81
CA ILE A 24 26.07 -28.02 -6.71
C ILE A 24 25.69 -26.61 -7.21
N VAL A 25 26.27 -26.17 -8.33
CA VAL A 25 26.00 -24.85 -8.91
C VAL A 25 24.53 -24.71 -9.30
N LEU A 26 23.97 -25.72 -9.98
CA LEU A 26 22.56 -25.72 -10.39
C LEU A 26 21.61 -25.71 -9.20
N SER A 27 21.94 -26.42 -8.12
CA SER A 27 21.15 -26.43 -6.89
C SER A 27 21.06 -25.02 -6.29
N ILE A 28 22.21 -24.36 -6.12
CA ILE A 28 22.28 -22.99 -5.58
C ILE A 28 21.49 -22.02 -6.47
N TYR A 29 21.70 -22.09 -7.78
CA TYR A 29 20.99 -21.24 -8.75
C TYR A 29 19.48 -21.43 -8.68
N SER A 30 19.02 -22.67 -8.58
CA SER A 30 17.59 -22.99 -8.53
C SER A 30 16.92 -22.42 -7.28
N THR A 31 17.56 -22.56 -6.12
CA THR A 31 17.05 -22.01 -4.87
C THR A 31 16.98 -20.49 -4.90
N LEU A 32 18.03 -19.83 -5.39
CA LEU A 32 18.06 -18.37 -5.51
C LEU A 32 17.01 -17.86 -6.48
N TYR A 33 16.85 -18.51 -7.63
CA TYR A 33 15.85 -18.15 -8.63
C TYR A 33 14.44 -18.28 -8.06
N TYR A 34 14.12 -19.41 -7.43
CA TYR A 34 12.80 -19.65 -6.85
C TYR A 34 12.48 -18.66 -5.71
N SER A 35 13.45 -18.40 -4.84
CA SER A 35 13.30 -17.42 -3.75
C SER A 35 13.07 -16.01 -4.31
N SER A 36 13.87 -15.59 -5.29
CA SER A 36 13.75 -14.28 -5.92
C SER A 36 12.41 -14.10 -6.63
N TYR A 37 11.97 -15.12 -7.37
CA TYR A 37 10.70 -15.10 -8.08
C TYR A 37 9.52 -15.01 -7.11
N LYS A 38 9.53 -15.84 -6.05
CA LYS A 38 8.48 -15.80 -5.01
C LYS A 38 8.43 -14.45 -4.32
N SER A 39 9.59 -13.87 -4.01
CA SER A 39 9.68 -12.53 -3.42
C SER A 39 9.08 -11.48 -4.35
N TYR A 40 9.48 -11.49 -5.62
CA TYR A 40 8.98 -10.54 -6.62
C TYR A 40 7.46 -10.60 -6.76
N VAL A 41 6.89 -11.79 -6.92
CA VAL A 41 5.43 -11.96 -7.06
C VAL A 41 4.70 -11.50 -5.79
N SER A 42 5.22 -11.81 -4.61
CA SER A 42 4.61 -11.38 -3.35
C SER A 42 4.64 -9.86 -3.19
N THR A 43 5.76 -9.22 -3.50
CA THR A 43 5.89 -7.76 -3.42
C THR A 43 4.98 -7.09 -4.44
N GLN A 44 4.96 -7.57 -5.69
CA GLN A 44 4.13 -7.01 -6.74
C GLN A 44 2.64 -7.07 -6.40
N LYS A 45 2.18 -8.14 -5.73
CA LYS A 45 0.78 -8.25 -5.30
C LYS A 45 0.38 -7.20 -4.27
N ASN A 46 1.30 -6.70 -3.46
CA ASN A 46 0.98 -5.79 -2.35
C ASN A 46 1.13 -4.31 -2.76
N ILE A 47 1.95 -4.01 -3.77
CA ILE A 47 2.26 -2.64 -4.19
C ILE A 47 1.01 -1.85 -4.57
N ASP A 48 0.08 -2.43 -5.32
CA ASP A 48 -1.09 -1.67 -5.83
C ASP A 48 -1.97 -1.17 -4.67
N ILE A 49 -2.23 -2.05 -3.69
CA ILE A 49 -3.04 -1.72 -2.51
C ILE A 49 -2.32 -0.69 -1.65
N GLU A 50 -1.04 -0.90 -1.39
CA GLU A 50 -0.24 0.02 -0.59
C GLU A 50 -0.21 1.42 -1.24
N GLN A 51 -0.01 1.50 -2.56
CA GLN A 51 -0.05 2.76 -3.30
C GLN A 51 -1.43 3.43 -3.19
N ASN A 52 -2.52 2.67 -3.31
CA ASN A 52 -3.87 3.22 -3.24
C ASN A 52 -4.18 3.80 -1.85
N VAL A 53 -3.83 3.05 -0.79
CA VAL A 53 -3.98 3.49 0.61
C VAL A 53 -3.12 4.73 0.88
N ARG A 54 -1.85 4.73 0.46
CA ARG A 54 -0.94 5.87 0.63
C ARG A 54 -1.41 7.10 -0.14
N TYR A 55 -1.90 6.92 -1.36
CA TYR A 55 -2.46 7.99 -2.17
C TYR A 55 -3.69 8.61 -1.49
N ALA A 56 -4.66 7.79 -1.06
CA ALA A 56 -5.84 8.26 -0.34
C ALA A 56 -5.46 9.02 0.94
N MET A 57 -4.57 8.45 1.76
CA MET A 57 -4.12 9.06 3.01
C MET A 57 -3.46 10.41 2.76
N THR A 58 -2.53 10.45 1.80
CA THR A 58 -1.80 11.68 1.46
C THR A 58 -2.75 12.73 0.91
N TYR A 59 -3.68 12.36 0.05
CA TYR A 59 -4.66 13.27 -0.51
C TYR A 59 -5.56 13.87 0.57
N ILE A 60 -6.17 13.03 1.41
CA ILE A 60 -7.07 13.48 2.49
C ILE A 60 -6.31 14.37 3.48
N THR A 61 -5.13 13.94 3.93
CA THR A 61 -4.29 14.70 4.86
C THR A 61 -3.91 16.07 4.27
N ASN A 62 -3.57 16.11 2.98
CA ASN A 62 -3.26 17.36 2.28
C ASN A 62 -4.48 18.28 2.20
N GLN A 63 -5.68 17.76 1.91
CA GLN A 63 -6.89 18.59 1.89
C GLN A 63 -7.19 19.18 3.28
N ILE A 64 -6.98 18.41 4.35
CA ILE A 64 -7.16 18.89 5.72
C ILE A 64 -6.10 19.96 6.06
N ASN A 65 -4.83 19.72 5.75
CA ASN A 65 -3.76 20.62 6.17
C ASN A 65 -3.68 21.92 5.35
N GLN A 66 -3.99 21.88 4.06
CA GLN A 66 -3.75 23.03 3.17
C GLN A 66 -4.91 24.03 3.17
N ASN A 67 -6.14 23.56 3.27
CA ASN A 67 -7.31 24.39 2.96
C ASN A 67 -8.41 24.39 4.04
N SER A 68 -8.27 23.60 5.12
CA SER A 68 -9.37 23.48 6.08
C SER A 68 -9.50 24.70 6.98
N ASN A 69 -10.71 25.28 6.98
CA ASN A 69 -11.21 26.18 8.01
C ASN A 69 -11.96 25.42 9.12
N GLY A 70 -11.96 24.09 9.04
CA GLY A 70 -12.59 23.17 9.99
C GLY A 70 -12.93 21.84 9.29
N ILE A 71 -13.33 20.86 10.09
CA ILE A 71 -13.80 19.57 9.58
C ILE A 71 -15.12 19.18 10.24
N ILE A 72 -15.94 18.42 9.51
CA ILE A 72 -17.17 17.81 10.01
C ILE A 72 -17.03 16.30 9.87
N LEU A 73 -17.13 15.59 10.97
CA LEU A 73 -17.19 14.13 11.00
C LEU A 73 -18.64 13.68 10.98
N SER A 74 -18.95 12.61 10.25
CA SER A 74 -20.30 12.05 10.10
C SER A 74 -20.26 10.54 9.84
N ASN A 75 -21.43 9.90 9.89
CA ASN A 75 -21.60 8.45 9.73
C ASN A 75 -20.81 7.66 10.77
N PHE A 76 -21.28 7.75 12.02
CA PHE A 76 -20.64 7.12 13.15
C PHE A 76 -21.16 5.70 13.41
N ASP A 77 -20.23 4.79 13.70
CA ASP A 77 -20.51 3.51 14.35
C ASP A 77 -19.57 3.39 15.54
N ASN A 78 -20.09 3.15 16.75
CA ASN A 78 -19.32 3.02 17.99
C ASN A 78 -18.25 4.12 18.21
N ASN A 79 -18.62 5.40 18.03
CA ASN A 79 -17.72 6.57 18.11
C ASN A 79 -16.61 6.65 17.04
N ILE A 80 -16.69 5.82 16.00
CA ILE A 80 -15.79 5.86 14.85
C ILE A 80 -16.55 6.46 13.66
N ALA A 81 -16.05 7.56 13.11
CA ALA A 81 -16.63 8.16 11.91
C ALA A 81 -16.09 7.48 10.64
N HIS A 82 -16.97 7.32 9.64
CA HIS A 82 -16.65 6.77 8.32
C HIS A 82 -16.76 7.81 7.20
N SER A 83 -17.00 9.07 7.57
CA SER A 83 -17.00 10.19 6.64
C SER A 83 -16.46 11.46 7.29
N ILE A 84 -15.66 12.20 6.52
CA ILE A 84 -15.08 13.50 6.89
C ILE A 84 -15.37 14.51 5.79
N THR A 85 -15.89 15.67 6.18
CA THR A 85 -16.08 16.82 5.30
C THR A 85 -15.10 17.90 5.69
N VAL A 86 -14.26 18.32 4.75
CA VAL A 86 -13.31 19.41 4.91
C VAL A 86 -13.98 20.70 4.44
N ILE A 87 -14.06 21.69 5.33
CA ILE A 87 -14.64 22.99 5.03
C ILE A 87 -13.56 23.88 4.43
N ASN A 88 -13.75 24.28 3.17
CA ASN A 88 -12.84 25.17 2.45
C ASN A 88 -13.61 26.38 1.92
N GLU A 89 -12.90 27.49 1.67
CA GLU A 89 -13.49 28.70 1.07
C GLU A 89 -14.00 28.43 -0.36
N ASP A 90 -13.31 27.58 -1.11
CA ASP A 90 -13.65 27.17 -2.49
C ASP A 90 -14.72 26.06 -2.58
N GLY A 91 -15.41 25.79 -1.47
CA GLY A 91 -16.43 24.76 -1.36
C GLY A 91 -15.95 23.49 -0.64
N ASN A 92 -16.89 22.89 0.10
CA ASN A 92 -16.64 21.74 0.97
C ASN A 92 -16.28 20.49 0.16
N ILE A 93 -15.37 19.69 0.70
CA ILE A 93 -14.97 18.40 0.13
C ILE A 93 -15.34 17.31 1.12
N LYS A 94 -16.24 16.41 0.72
CA LYS A 94 -16.64 15.26 1.53
C LYS A 94 -15.91 14.01 1.08
N PHE A 95 -15.36 13.28 2.05
CA PHE A 95 -14.83 11.95 1.88
C PHE A 95 -15.75 10.96 2.58
N SER A 96 -16.19 9.93 1.87
CA SER A 96 -17.11 8.92 2.40
C SER A 96 -16.69 7.53 1.95
N PHE A 97 -16.73 6.58 2.88
CA PHE A 97 -16.50 5.17 2.58
C PHE A 97 -17.81 4.44 2.32
N ASN A 98 -17.87 3.71 1.20
CA ASN A 98 -19.00 2.86 0.85
C ASN A 98 -18.55 1.77 -0.13
N ASN A 99 -19.02 0.52 0.04
CA ASN A 99 -18.76 -0.61 -0.87
C ASN A 99 -17.27 -0.76 -1.23
N ASN A 100 -16.39 -0.76 -0.23
CA ASN A 100 -14.94 -0.89 -0.36
C ASN A 100 -14.24 0.26 -1.13
N ILE A 101 -14.91 1.39 -1.31
CA ILE A 101 -14.41 2.52 -2.06
C ILE A 101 -14.49 3.78 -1.20
N ILE A 102 -13.41 4.56 -1.18
CA ILE A 102 -13.42 5.92 -0.67
C ILE A 102 -13.81 6.85 -1.83
N TYR A 103 -14.89 7.58 -1.65
CA TYR A 103 -15.35 8.58 -2.59
C TYR A 103 -14.98 9.98 -2.13
N ARG A 104 -14.64 10.84 -3.08
CA ARG A 104 -14.51 12.29 -2.92
C ARG A 104 -15.70 12.97 -3.59
N GLU A 105 -16.44 13.74 -2.83
CA GLU A 105 -17.52 14.57 -3.33
C GLU A 105 -17.17 16.05 -3.16
N LYS A 106 -17.22 16.83 -4.26
CA LYS A 106 -17.08 18.30 -4.22
C LYS A 106 -18.12 18.89 -5.16
N ASN A 107 -18.88 19.88 -4.69
CA ASN A 107 -19.92 20.58 -5.47
C ASN A 107 -20.93 19.60 -6.12
N GLY A 108 -21.31 18.54 -5.41
CA GLY A 108 -22.24 17.50 -5.90
C GLY A 108 -21.65 16.48 -6.87
N ILE A 109 -20.37 16.62 -7.27
CA ILE A 109 -19.68 15.67 -8.14
C ILE A 109 -18.96 14.63 -7.29
N LYS A 110 -19.39 13.38 -7.38
CA LYS A 110 -18.82 12.24 -6.67
C LYS A 110 -17.82 11.49 -7.55
N ASN A 111 -16.57 11.39 -7.09
CA ASN A 111 -15.48 10.69 -7.78
C ASN A 111 -14.91 9.58 -6.88
N GLN A 112 -14.44 8.49 -7.47
CA GLN A 112 -13.69 7.46 -6.76
C GLN A 112 -12.29 7.99 -6.45
N LEU A 113 -11.88 7.90 -5.18
CA LEU A 113 -10.53 8.29 -4.75
C LEU A 113 -9.62 7.07 -4.57
N ALA A 114 -10.15 6.02 -3.93
CA ALA A 114 -9.45 4.76 -3.72
C ALA A 114 -10.44 3.60 -3.69
N ILE A 115 -9.98 2.43 -4.12
CA ILE A 115 -10.72 1.16 -4.24
C ILE A 115 -10.02 0.09 -3.40
N ASP A 116 -10.64 -1.08 -3.26
CA ASP A 116 -10.10 -2.19 -2.46
C ASP A 116 -9.78 -1.78 -1.02
N ILE A 117 -10.57 -0.85 -0.47
CA ILE A 117 -10.47 -0.35 0.90
C ILE A 117 -11.40 -1.17 1.78
N TYR A 118 -10.90 -1.76 2.87
CA TYR A 118 -11.74 -2.49 3.82
C TYR A 118 -12.03 -1.69 5.09
N ILE A 119 -11.25 -0.65 5.37
CA ILE A 119 -11.38 0.17 6.58
C ILE A 119 -11.10 1.64 6.26
N PHE A 120 -11.98 2.52 6.72
CA PHE A 120 -11.80 3.97 6.72
C PHE A 120 -12.39 4.53 8.00
N ASN A 121 -11.54 4.63 9.01
CA ASN A 121 -11.94 5.01 10.35
C ASN A 121 -11.34 6.37 10.70
N ILE A 122 -12.17 7.23 11.26
CA ILE A 122 -11.74 8.52 11.80
C ILE A 122 -12.12 8.59 13.27
N LYS A 123 -11.13 8.79 14.12
CA LYS A 123 -11.30 8.90 15.58
C LYS A 123 -10.87 10.29 16.03
N VAL A 124 -11.70 10.93 16.84
CA VAL A 124 -11.32 12.18 17.52
C VAL A 124 -10.46 11.82 18.72
N ILE A 125 -9.23 12.31 18.75
CA ILE A 125 -8.34 12.14 19.92
C ILE A 125 -8.51 13.33 20.87
N THR A 126 -8.52 14.54 20.33
CA THR A 126 -8.75 15.79 21.07
C THR A 126 -9.62 16.73 20.25
N ASP A 127 -9.96 17.90 20.79
CA ASP A 127 -10.70 18.97 20.11
C ASP A 127 -10.04 19.46 18.80
N LYS A 128 -8.73 19.23 18.64
CA LYS A 128 -7.95 19.63 17.45
C LYS A 128 -7.15 18.50 16.82
N MET A 129 -7.28 17.26 17.27
CA MET A 129 -6.52 16.14 16.74
C MET A 129 -7.43 14.97 16.40
N ILE A 130 -7.28 14.47 15.18
CA ILE A 130 -7.94 13.26 14.71
C ILE A 130 -6.90 12.21 14.33
N ASN A 131 -7.27 10.94 14.48
CA ASN A 131 -6.60 9.84 13.83
C ASN A 131 -7.41 9.42 12.62
N ILE A 132 -6.75 9.23 11.48
CA ILE A 132 -7.33 8.59 10.30
C ILE A 132 -6.62 7.27 10.08
N GLU A 133 -7.41 6.21 9.93
CA GLU A 133 -6.96 4.86 9.62
C GLU A 133 -7.59 4.43 8.30
N ILE A 134 -6.75 4.07 7.33
CA ILE A 134 -7.15 3.56 6.01
C ILE A 134 -6.45 2.22 5.83
N GLY A 135 -7.20 1.20 5.45
CA GLY A 135 -6.65 -0.11 5.14
C GLY A 135 -7.28 -0.69 3.89
N GLY A 136 -6.45 -1.29 3.07
CA GLY A 136 -6.81 -1.91 1.82
C GLY A 136 -6.46 -3.38 1.80
N LYS A 137 -7.18 -4.14 0.98
CA LYS A 137 -7.06 -5.58 0.83
C LYS A 137 -7.68 -5.99 -0.50
N LYS A 138 -7.01 -6.87 -1.24
CA LYS A 138 -7.56 -7.42 -2.48
C LYS A 138 -8.76 -8.32 -2.18
N ASP A 139 -9.64 -8.48 -3.17
CA ASP A 139 -10.81 -9.36 -3.07
C ASP A 139 -10.45 -10.83 -2.76
N ASP A 140 -9.25 -11.27 -3.15
CA ASP A 140 -8.73 -12.62 -2.85
C ASP A 140 -8.21 -12.77 -1.40
N GLY A 141 -8.27 -11.69 -0.61
CA GLY A 141 -7.80 -11.64 0.76
C GLY A 141 -6.30 -11.44 0.93
N THR A 142 -5.55 -11.26 -0.16
CA THR A 142 -4.10 -10.96 -0.13
C THR A 142 -3.84 -9.46 -0.20
N GLY A 143 -2.57 -9.06 -0.02
CA GLY A 143 -2.17 -7.65 -0.17
C GLY A 143 -2.76 -6.72 0.87
N GLU A 144 -2.99 -7.20 2.10
CA GLU A 144 -3.48 -6.38 3.18
C GLU A 144 -2.44 -5.35 3.62
N PHE A 145 -2.83 -4.08 3.62
CA PHE A 145 -1.99 -2.97 4.06
C PHE A 145 -2.85 -1.92 4.75
N THR A 146 -2.40 -1.46 5.92
CA THR A 146 -3.11 -0.46 6.72
C THR A 146 -2.15 0.66 7.11
N LEU A 147 -2.64 1.89 7.02
CA LEU A 147 -1.92 3.10 7.38
C LEU A 147 -2.80 3.92 8.32
N SER A 148 -2.20 4.37 9.42
CA SER A 148 -2.83 5.25 10.38
C SER A 148 -1.98 6.50 10.58
N THR A 149 -2.61 7.66 10.66
CA THR A 149 -1.93 8.94 10.89
C THR A 149 -2.75 9.84 11.81
N ASP A 150 -2.05 10.54 12.69
CA ASP A 150 -2.63 11.62 13.47
C ASP A 150 -2.50 12.93 12.70
N ILE A 151 -3.56 13.73 12.72
CA ILE A 151 -3.62 15.04 12.06
C ILE A 151 -4.06 16.07 13.08
N PHE A 152 -3.22 17.08 13.28
CA PHE A 152 -3.53 18.24 14.10
C PHE A 152 -4.11 19.36 13.22
N LEU A 153 -5.31 19.81 13.55
CA LEU A 153 -5.96 20.92 12.84
C LEU A 153 -5.28 22.23 13.21
N ARG A 154 -4.65 22.86 12.22
CA ARG A 154 -4.01 24.16 12.37
C ARG A 154 -5.03 25.30 12.46
N LYS A 155 -6.18 25.16 11.80
CA LYS A 155 -7.26 26.14 11.73
C LYS A 155 -8.61 25.44 11.86
N GLY A 156 -9.59 26.15 12.40
CA GLY A 156 -10.94 25.62 12.60
C GLY A 156 -11.08 24.68 13.78
N ASN A 157 -12.30 24.16 13.94
CA ASN A 157 -12.67 23.19 14.96
C ASN A 157 -13.13 21.88 14.31
N ILE A 158 -13.07 20.80 15.08
CA ILE A 158 -13.69 19.52 14.73
C ILE A 158 -15.17 19.60 15.14
N ASN A 159 -16.06 19.50 14.17
CA ASN A 159 -17.49 19.35 14.42
C ASN A 159 -17.93 17.91 14.19
N VAL A 160 -18.81 17.42 15.05
CA VAL A 160 -19.36 16.06 14.96
C VAL A 160 -20.84 16.17 14.62
N GLN A 161 -21.26 15.60 13.49
CA GLN A 161 -22.65 15.44 13.12
C GLN A 161 -23.03 13.97 13.36
N GLN A 162 -23.81 13.75 14.42
CA GLN A 162 -24.41 12.45 14.76
C GLN A 162 -25.63 12.19 13.89
#